data_AF-A0A1G9SSX5-F1
#
_entry.id   AF-A0A1G9SSX5-F1
#
_cell.length_a   1.000
_cell.length_b   1.000
_cell.length_c   1.000
_cell.angle_alpha   90.00
_cell.angle_beta   90.00
_cell.angle_gamma   90.00
#
_symmetry.space_group_name_H-M   'P 1'
#
loop_
_entity.id
_entity.type
_entity.pdbx_description
1 polymer ?
#
loop_
_entity_poly.entity_id
_entity_poly.type
_entity_poly.pdbx_seq_one_letter_code
_entity_poly.pdbx_strand_id
1 'polypeptide(L)'
;MRPLLLLPLALLAGPAQAEAPAYQKLLAHCQNQQPSFDCAKTIERIQAKSAISLRFSRAGPLLSIRTAQKTVRLRDRNNESDQDVSYIYLTYLADARLHVLYAHLWEGSSYLAIDHITGRQYPMLGFPAVSPDHKRAVTFSAAGEARYGANGVEVWELRKGRARVEYTYGPDASDWSPVDVRWSGPATVKVAGRCNPDLLEAKSCPKRLELKAGIWSVVNDD
;
A
#
# COMPACT_ATOMS: atom_id res chain seq x y z
N MET A 1 -42.21 -33.93 31.96
CA MET A 1 -40.91 -34.01 31.26
C MET A 1 -41.01 -33.21 29.97
N ARG A 2 -40.42 -32.02 29.89
CA ARG A 2 -40.29 -31.21 28.67
C ARG A 2 -38.81 -31.20 28.28
N PRO A 3 -38.42 -31.51 27.03
CA PRO A 3 -37.03 -31.43 26.63
C PRO A 3 -36.68 -29.96 26.36
N LEU A 4 -35.60 -29.49 26.98
CA LEU A 4 -34.99 -28.20 26.69
C LEU A 4 -34.20 -28.33 25.39
N LEU A 5 -34.67 -27.70 24.30
CA LEU A 5 -33.88 -27.57 23.08
C LEU A 5 -32.78 -26.52 23.31
N LEU A 6 -31.52 -26.94 23.30
CA LEU A 6 -30.36 -26.07 23.20
C LEU A 6 -30.15 -25.69 21.73
N LEU A 7 -30.44 -24.44 21.39
CA LEU A 7 -30.05 -23.85 20.10
C LEU A 7 -28.54 -23.56 20.12
N PRO A 8 -27.77 -23.97 19.09
CA PRO A 8 -26.36 -23.60 19.00
C PRO A 8 -26.25 -22.12 18.66
N LEU A 9 -25.54 -21.38 19.52
CA LEU A 9 -25.17 -19.99 19.28
C LEU A 9 -24.18 -19.96 18.11
N ALA A 10 -24.68 -19.71 16.90
CA ALA A 10 -23.83 -19.47 15.74
C ALA A 10 -23.09 -18.13 15.95
N LEU A 11 -21.80 -18.19 16.27
CA LEU A 11 -20.88 -17.07 16.18
C LEU A 11 -20.81 -16.64 14.71
N LEU A 12 -21.64 -15.67 14.32
CA LEU A 12 -21.45 -14.91 13.09
C LEU A 12 -20.16 -14.11 13.25
N ALA A 13 -19.05 -14.63 12.74
CA ALA A 13 -17.85 -13.84 12.52
C ALA A 13 -18.24 -12.71 11.55
N GLY A 14 -18.35 -11.49 12.09
CA GLY A 14 -18.54 -10.30 11.27
C GLY A 14 -17.40 -10.17 10.24
N PRO A 15 -17.64 -9.52 9.09
CA PRO A 15 -16.59 -9.33 8.09
C PRO A 15 -15.41 -8.61 8.75
N ALA A 16 -14.26 -9.28 8.78
CA ALA A 16 -13.02 -8.68 9.20
C ALA A 16 -12.76 -7.43 8.34
N GLN A 17 -12.77 -6.26 8.97
CA GLN A 17 -12.41 -5.01 8.32
C GLN A 17 -10.97 -5.11 7.83
N ALA A 18 -10.79 -5.16 6.51
CA ALA A 18 -9.48 -5.25 5.89
C ALA A 18 -8.67 -3.96 6.07
N GLU A 19 -7.68 -4.05 6.96
CA GLU A 19 -6.28 -3.61 6.81
C GLU A 19 -5.93 -2.16 6.37
N ALA A 20 -6.87 -1.21 6.36
CA ALA A 20 -6.51 0.21 6.59
C ALA A 20 -5.70 0.47 7.88
N PRO A 21 -5.83 -0.32 8.98
CA PRO A 21 -5.11 -0.08 10.23
C PRO A 21 -3.58 -0.21 10.15
N ALA A 22 -3.00 -1.05 9.30
CA ALA A 22 -1.56 -1.28 9.33
C ALA A 22 -0.78 -0.04 8.90
N TYR A 23 -1.19 0.59 7.79
CA TYR A 23 -0.58 1.83 7.32
C TYR A 23 -0.91 3.02 8.22
N GLN A 24 -2.17 3.15 8.66
CA GLN A 24 -2.56 4.23 9.58
C GLN A 24 -1.83 4.15 10.92
N LYS A 25 -1.57 2.95 11.45
CA LYS A 25 -0.72 2.75 12.63
C LYS A 25 0.72 3.22 12.39
N LEU A 26 1.28 2.98 11.20
CA LEU A 26 2.60 3.49 10.85
C LEU A 26 2.60 5.02 10.76
N LEU A 27 1.59 5.60 10.12
CA LEU A 27 1.42 7.05 9.98
C LEU A 27 1.10 7.76 11.30
N ALA A 28 0.54 7.08 12.29
CA ALA A 28 0.36 7.63 13.62
C ALA A 28 1.69 8.07 14.26
N HIS A 29 2.82 7.50 13.83
CA HIS A 29 4.16 7.94 14.24
C HIS A 29 4.65 9.20 13.53
N CYS A 30 3.92 9.67 12.51
CA CYS A 30 4.28 10.78 11.63
C CYS A 30 3.44 12.04 11.87
N GLN A 31 2.78 12.15 13.04
CA GLN A 31 2.04 13.34 13.48
C GLN A 31 1.05 13.88 12.41
N ASN A 32 0.34 12.97 11.73
CA ASN A 32 -0.65 13.27 10.68
C ASN A 32 -0.10 13.87 9.37
N GLN A 33 1.19 13.71 9.08
CA GLN A 33 1.74 14.07 7.77
C GLN A 33 1.68 12.89 6.79
N GLN A 34 1.52 13.18 5.49
CA GLN A 34 1.86 12.22 4.44
C GLN A 34 3.29 11.69 4.67
N PRO A 35 3.61 10.47 4.22
CA PRO A 35 4.93 9.87 4.40
C PRO A 35 6.00 10.70 3.68
N SER A 36 6.53 11.69 4.37
CA SER A 36 7.76 12.36 3.99
C SER A 36 8.94 11.42 4.18
N PHE A 37 10.07 11.76 3.56
CA PHE A 37 11.32 11.06 3.79
C PHE A 37 11.67 10.94 5.29
N ASP A 38 11.41 11.99 6.08
CA ASP A 38 11.66 11.99 7.52
C ASP A 38 10.69 11.11 8.32
N CYS A 39 9.42 11.07 7.91
CA CYS A 39 8.44 10.12 8.46
C CYS A 39 8.88 8.68 8.20
N ALA A 40 9.24 8.34 6.95
CA ALA A 40 9.71 7.00 6.60
C ALA A 40 10.94 6.60 7.43
N LYS A 41 11.93 7.50 7.59
CA LYS A 41 13.12 7.24 8.44
C LYS A 41 12.74 7.02 9.91
N THR A 42 11.71 7.72 10.40
CA THR A 42 11.22 7.54 11.76
C THR A 42 10.58 6.16 11.93
N ILE A 43 9.77 5.73 10.96
CA ILE A 43 9.19 4.38 10.94
C ILE A 43 10.30 3.33 10.94
N GLU A 44 11.30 3.43 10.07
CA GLU A 44 12.40 2.46 10.02
C GLU A 44 13.13 2.35 11.37
N ARG A 45 13.44 3.48 12.02
CA ARG A 45 14.07 3.51 13.34
C ARG A 45 13.24 2.81 14.42
N ILE A 46 11.92 2.92 14.35
CA ILE A 46 11.00 2.20 15.24
C ILE A 46 11.04 0.70 14.93
N GLN A 47 10.99 0.31 13.66
CA GLN A 47 11.04 -1.09 13.26
C GLN A 47 12.36 -1.77 13.62
N ALA A 48 13.46 -1.04 13.59
CA ALA A 48 14.78 -1.53 14.01
C ALA A 48 14.84 -1.88 15.51
N LYS A 49 13.89 -1.38 16.31
CA LYS A 49 13.75 -1.68 17.75
C LYS A 49 12.62 -2.66 18.06
N SER A 50 11.88 -3.12 17.04
CA SER A 50 10.77 -4.06 17.18
C SER A 50 11.18 -5.49 16.79
N ALA A 51 10.25 -6.44 16.90
CA ALA A 51 10.47 -7.81 16.40
C ALA A 51 10.75 -7.87 14.88
N ILE A 52 10.38 -6.82 14.14
CA ILE A 52 10.63 -6.72 12.69
C ILE A 52 12.12 -6.53 12.39
N SER A 53 12.94 -6.08 13.35
CA SER A 53 14.40 -5.95 13.22
C SER A 53 15.11 -7.24 12.83
N LEU A 54 14.52 -8.42 13.09
CA LEU A 54 15.06 -9.71 12.64
C LEU A 54 14.98 -9.90 11.11
N ARG A 55 14.20 -9.07 10.42
CA ARG A 55 13.94 -9.17 8.98
C ARG A 55 14.79 -8.21 8.15
N PHE A 56 15.40 -7.20 8.76
CA PHE A 56 16.19 -6.23 8.01
C PHE A 56 17.31 -5.63 8.87
N SER A 57 18.34 -5.11 8.21
CA SER A 57 19.39 -4.33 8.86
C SER A 57 19.87 -3.22 7.93
N ARG A 58 20.34 -2.12 8.52
CA ARG A 58 20.97 -1.01 7.80
C ARG A 58 22.41 -0.83 8.26
N ALA A 59 23.32 -0.70 7.29
CA ALA A 59 24.71 -0.34 7.50
C ALA A 59 25.11 0.79 6.53
N GLY A 60 25.10 2.03 7.01
CA GLY A 60 25.27 3.21 6.15
C GLY A 60 24.22 3.25 5.03
N PRO A 61 24.62 3.34 3.75
CA PRO A 61 23.69 3.38 2.62
C PRO A 61 23.13 2.01 2.23
N LEU A 62 23.53 0.92 2.89
CA LEU A 62 23.12 -0.43 2.53
C LEU A 62 21.97 -0.91 3.43
N LEU A 63 20.79 -1.09 2.85
CA LEU A 63 19.65 -1.78 3.45
C LEU A 63 19.66 -3.25 3.03
N SER A 64 19.70 -4.16 4.00
CA SER A 64 19.63 -5.61 3.79
C SER A 64 18.32 -6.15 4.34
N ILE A 65 17.59 -6.91 3.53
CA ILE A 65 16.30 -7.52 3.88
C ILE A 65 16.39 -9.02 3.74
N ARG A 66 16.12 -9.74 4.83
CA ARG A 66 16.13 -11.19 4.87
C ARG A 66 14.81 -11.74 4.37
N THR A 67 14.86 -12.43 3.23
CA THR A 67 13.75 -13.22 2.68
C THR A 67 14.03 -14.71 2.92
N ALA A 68 13.07 -15.58 2.63
CA ALA A 68 13.22 -17.01 2.83
C ALA A 68 14.33 -17.62 1.96
N GLN A 69 14.44 -17.19 0.70
CA GLN A 69 15.41 -17.75 -0.25
C GLN A 69 16.71 -16.95 -0.33
N LYS A 70 16.68 -15.64 -0.07
CA LYS A 70 17.87 -14.78 -0.21
C LYS A 70 17.84 -13.56 0.69
N THR A 71 18.98 -12.88 0.79
CA THR A 71 19.01 -11.50 1.32
C THR A 71 18.95 -10.53 0.14
N VAL A 72 17.94 -9.67 0.11
CA VAL A 72 17.87 -8.55 -0.84
C VAL A 72 18.70 -7.41 -0.26
N ARG A 73 19.59 -6.84 -1.08
CA ARG A 73 20.44 -5.71 -0.71
C ARG A 73 20.10 -4.53 -1.60
N LEU A 74 19.69 -3.43 -0.99
CA LEU A 74 19.40 -2.16 -1.65
C LEU A 74 20.40 -1.13 -1.17
N ARG A 75 21.00 -0.41 -2.09
CA ARG A 75 22.00 0.63 -1.79
C ARG A 75 21.40 1.97 -2.16
N ASP A 76 21.38 2.88 -1.19
CA ASP A 76 21.03 4.27 -1.41
C ASP A 76 22.05 4.90 -2.38
N ARG A 77 21.56 5.66 -3.35
CA ARG A 77 22.34 6.47 -4.28
C ARG A 77 22.00 7.92 -4.02
N ASN A 78 23.03 8.72 -3.81
CA ASN A 78 22.93 10.15 -3.57
C ASN A 78 24.09 10.81 -4.29
N ASN A 79 23.91 10.95 -5.60
CA ASN A 79 24.85 11.53 -6.54
C ASN A 79 24.31 12.83 -7.16
N GLU A 80 23.31 13.45 -6.53
CA GLU A 80 22.67 14.70 -6.94
C GLU A 80 22.21 14.63 -8.40
N SER A 81 21.65 13.47 -8.79
CA SER A 81 21.12 13.25 -10.13
C SER A 81 19.74 12.60 -10.09
N ASP A 82 19.13 12.46 -11.25
CA ASP A 82 17.94 11.64 -11.51
C ASP A 82 18.02 10.18 -11.01
N GLN A 83 19.21 9.69 -10.65
CA GLN A 83 19.43 8.36 -10.09
C GLN A 83 19.40 8.33 -8.56
N ASP A 84 19.20 9.48 -7.91
CA ASP A 84 19.11 9.57 -6.46
C ASP A 84 17.93 8.75 -5.97
N VAL A 85 18.24 7.80 -5.09
CA VAL A 85 17.25 6.97 -4.43
C VAL A 85 17.71 6.62 -3.03
N SER A 86 16.84 6.85 -2.06
CA SER A 86 16.99 6.30 -0.71
C SER A 86 15.86 5.31 -0.44
N TYR A 87 16.21 4.09 -0.09
CA TYR A 87 15.25 3.04 0.25
C TYR A 87 15.08 3.00 1.75
N ILE A 88 13.85 3.08 2.26
CA ILE A 88 13.55 3.10 3.69
C ILE A 88 12.54 2.02 4.02
N TYR A 89 12.89 1.16 4.98
CA TYR A 89 12.06 0.03 5.37
C TYR A 89 10.86 0.49 6.21
N LEU A 90 9.64 0.17 5.76
CA LEU A 90 8.41 0.56 6.46
C LEU A 90 7.87 -0.56 7.34
N THR A 91 7.63 -1.74 6.76
CA THR A 91 7.00 -2.85 7.48
C THR A 91 7.12 -4.20 6.75
N TYR A 92 6.67 -5.24 7.43
CA TYR A 92 6.35 -6.55 6.85
C TYR A 92 4.84 -6.82 6.97
N LEU A 93 4.16 -6.99 5.84
CA LEU A 93 2.76 -7.41 5.77
C LEU A 93 2.72 -8.94 5.76
N ALA A 94 2.39 -9.55 6.90
CA ALA A 94 2.42 -11.00 7.06
C ALA A 94 1.41 -11.70 6.14
N ASP A 95 0.20 -11.15 6.03
CA ASP A 95 -0.90 -11.72 5.25
C ASP A 95 -0.63 -11.73 3.73
N ALA A 96 0.05 -10.70 3.23
CA ALA A 96 0.53 -10.65 1.85
C ALA A 96 1.93 -11.26 1.66
N ARG A 97 2.65 -11.53 2.75
CA ARG A 97 4.08 -11.88 2.80
C ARG A 97 4.96 -10.90 2.01
N LEU A 98 4.71 -9.61 2.17
CA LEU A 98 5.46 -8.54 1.51
C LEU A 98 6.26 -7.75 2.52
N HIS A 99 7.53 -7.49 2.23
CA HIS A 99 8.22 -6.35 2.82
C HIS A 99 7.84 -5.10 2.04
N VAL A 100 7.55 -4.00 2.73
CA VAL A 100 7.18 -2.73 2.10
C VAL A 100 8.20 -1.67 2.46
N LEU A 101 8.68 -0.97 1.44
CA LEU A 101 9.62 0.12 1.56
C LEU A 101 9.07 1.38 0.92
N TYR A 102 9.48 2.52 1.45
CA TYR A 102 9.39 3.81 0.77
C TYR A 102 10.69 4.02 -0.02
N ALA A 103 10.57 4.47 -1.27
CA ALA A 103 11.69 4.89 -2.08
C ALA A 103 11.59 6.40 -2.30
N HIS A 104 12.46 7.14 -1.64
CA HIS A 104 12.61 8.57 -1.89
C HIS A 104 13.46 8.75 -3.14
N LEU A 105 12.97 9.50 -4.12
CA LEU A 105 13.65 9.78 -5.38
C LEU A 105 14.10 11.24 -5.41
N TRP A 106 14.98 11.60 -6.36
CA TRP A 106 15.34 12.99 -6.63
C TRP A 106 14.10 13.91 -6.70
N GLU A 107 13.15 13.52 -7.55
CA GLU A 107 11.86 14.18 -7.71
C GLU A 107 10.74 13.21 -7.31
N GLY A 108 10.32 13.33 -6.05
CA GLY A 108 9.16 12.63 -5.51
C GLY A 108 9.49 11.35 -4.76
N SER A 109 8.59 10.37 -4.88
CA SER A 109 8.69 9.12 -4.16
C SER A 109 7.88 8.02 -4.81
N SER A 110 8.17 6.79 -4.43
CA SER A 110 7.40 5.60 -4.78
C SER A 110 7.45 4.58 -3.65
N TYR A 111 6.77 3.46 -3.84
CA TYR A 111 6.85 2.32 -2.95
C TYR A 111 7.49 1.12 -3.64
N LEU A 112 8.16 0.30 -2.85
CA LEU A 112 8.72 -0.96 -3.30
C LEU A 112 8.22 -2.07 -2.39
N ALA A 113 7.52 -3.05 -2.97
CA ALA A 113 7.21 -4.29 -2.29
C ALA A 113 8.22 -5.36 -2.66
N ILE A 114 8.58 -6.21 -1.69
CA ILE A 114 9.48 -7.34 -1.89
C ILE A 114 8.79 -8.60 -1.36
N ASP A 115 8.60 -9.59 -2.23
CA ASP A 115 8.05 -10.89 -1.84
C ASP A 115 9.00 -11.59 -0.88
N HIS A 116 8.50 -11.97 0.30
CA HIS A 116 9.30 -12.56 1.36
C HIS A 116 9.81 -13.97 1.03
N ILE A 117 9.25 -14.66 0.04
CA ILE A 117 9.73 -15.99 -0.34
C ILE A 117 10.90 -15.86 -1.30
N THR A 118 10.70 -15.16 -2.41
CA THR A 118 11.57 -15.11 -3.58
C THR A 118 12.54 -13.92 -3.57
N GLY A 119 12.24 -12.89 -2.77
CA GLY A 119 12.90 -11.59 -2.81
C GLY A 119 12.77 -10.88 -4.16
N ARG A 120 11.71 -11.19 -4.92
CA ARG A 120 11.34 -10.43 -6.12
C ARG A 120 10.76 -9.08 -5.70
N GLN A 121 11.13 -8.03 -6.43
CA GLN A 121 10.75 -6.66 -6.14
C GLN A 121 9.64 -6.20 -7.09
N TYR A 122 8.72 -5.39 -6.58
CA TYR A 122 7.58 -4.84 -7.29
C TYR A 122 7.46 -3.35 -6.96
N PRO A 123 7.82 -2.45 -7.90
CA PRO A 123 7.49 -1.05 -7.78
C PRO A 123 5.97 -0.89 -7.69
N MET A 124 5.50 -0.06 -6.78
CA MET A 124 4.08 0.19 -6.50
C MET A 124 3.82 1.69 -6.43
N LEU A 125 2.65 2.12 -6.91
CA LEU A 125 2.24 3.52 -6.82
C LEU A 125 2.19 4.03 -5.37
N GLY A 126 1.77 3.17 -4.45
CA GLY A 126 1.47 3.53 -3.07
C GLY A 126 1.73 2.40 -2.09
N PHE A 127 1.46 2.66 -0.82
CA PHE A 127 1.44 1.62 0.19
C PHE A 127 0.33 0.60 -0.13
N PRO A 128 0.61 -0.71 -0.15
CA PRO A 128 -0.39 -1.72 -0.47
C PRO A 128 -1.37 -1.93 0.68
N ALA A 129 -2.65 -1.66 0.43
CA ALA A 129 -3.76 -2.11 1.27
C ALA A 129 -4.23 -3.49 0.80
N VAL A 130 -4.11 -4.51 1.65
CA VAL A 130 -4.41 -5.90 1.30
C VAL A 130 -5.92 -6.16 1.35
N SER A 131 -6.44 -6.95 0.40
CA SER A 131 -7.86 -7.33 0.36
C SER A 131 -8.22 -8.25 1.54
N PRO A 132 -9.50 -8.29 1.98
CA PRO A 132 -9.91 -9.16 3.10
C PRO A 132 -9.62 -10.66 2.91
N ASP A 133 -9.50 -11.12 1.67
CA ASP A 133 -9.16 -12.52 1.34
C ASP A 133 -7.67 -12.75 1.07
N HIS A 134 -6.83 -11.72 1.24
CA HIS A 134 -5.38 -11.68 1.05
C HIS A 134 -4.91 -12.07 -0.37
N LYS A 135 -5.82 -12.10 -1.35
CA LYS A 135 -5.49 -12.44 -2.74
C LYS A 135 -5.12 -11.24 -3.57
N ARG A 136 -5.35 -10.02 -3.06
CA ARG A 136 -5.08 -8.78 -3.78
C ARG A 136 -4.52 -7.70 -2.86
N ALA A 137 -3.92 -6.70 -3.47
CA ALA A 137 -3.66 -5.42 -2.84
C ALA A 137 -4.15 -4.29 -3.74
N VAL A 138 -4.52 -3.18 -3.14
CA VAL A 138 -4.74 -1.92 -3.86
C VAL A 138 -3.70 -0.91 -3.41
N THR A 139 -3.14 -0.18 -4.36
CA THR A 139 -2.18 0.90 -4.12
C THR A 139 -2.67 2.14 -4.84
N PHE A 140 -2.33 3.33 -4.35
CA PHE A 140 -2.66 4.58 -5.04
C PHE A 140 -1.57 5.62 -4.86
N SER A 141 -1.51 6.56 -5.81
CA SER A 141 -0.70 7.76 -5.74
C SER A 141 -1.55 8.94 -6.21
N ALA A 142 -1.47 10.05 -5.49
CA ALA A 142 -1.96 11.34 -5.97
C ALA A 142 -0.78 12.03 -6.65
N ALA A 143 -0.95 12.48 -7.90
CA ALA A 143 0.02 13.42 -8.44
C ALA A 143 0.05 14.67 -7.54
N GLY A 144 1.23 15.00 -7.01
CA GLY A 144 1.44 16.26 -6.29
C GLY A 144 1.27 17.46 -7.24
N GLU A 145 1.29 18.68 -6.70
CA GLU A 145 1.03 19.93 -7.45
C GLU A 145 1.89 20.09 -8.71
N ALA A 146 3.15 19.60 -8.68
CA ALA A 146 4.07 19.67 -9.81
C ALA A 146 3.86 18.54 -10.85
N ARG A 147 2.94 17.60 -10.61
CA ARG A 147 2.54 16.49 -11.50
C ARG A 147 3.65 15.55 -11.98
N TYR A 148 4.85 15.63 -11.40
CA TYR A 148 5.94 14.68 -11.69
C TYR A 148 5.68 13.27 -11.14
N GLY A 149 4.77 13.14 -10.17
CA GLY A 149 4.37 11.85 -9.60
C GLY A 149 3.27 11.17 -10.40
N ALA A 150 3.24 9.84 -10.36
CA ALA A 150 2.15 9.07 -10.91
C ALA A 150 0.81 9.42 -10.22
N ASN A 151 -0.27 9.45 -11.01
CA ASN A 151 -1.63 9.64 -10.54
C ASN A 151 -2.46 8.38 -10.80
N GLY A 152 -3.15 7.87 -9.78
CA GLY A 152 -4.11 6.79 -9.96
C GLY A 152 -4.05 5.70 -8.92
N VAL A 153 -4.74 4.61 -9.24
CA VAL A 153 -4.94 3.42 -8.40
C VAL A 153 -4.55 2.19 -9.20
N GLU A 154 -3.88 1.24 -8.55
CA GLU A 154 -3.59 -0.08 -9.10
C GLU A 154 -4.18 -1.17 -8.21
N VAL A 155 -4.77 -2.18 -8.84
CA VAL A 155 -5.12 -3.44 -8.18
C VAL A 155 -4.11 -4.50 -8.58
N TRP A 156 -3.54 -5.14 -7.57
CA TRP A 156 -2.53 -6.17 -7.70
C TRP A 156 -3.11 -7.53 -7.33
N GLU A 157 -2.87 -8.55 -8.14
CA GLU A 157 -3.04 -9.95 -7.72
C GLU A 157 -1.84 -10.37 -6.89
N LEU A 158 -2.11 -11.00 -5.75
CA LEU A 158 -1.11 -11.61 -4.87
C LEU A 158 -1.21 -13.13 -4.98
N ARG A 159 -0.19 -13.75 -5.57
CA ARG A 159 0.00 -15.20 -5.60
C ARG A 159 1.26 -15.58 -4.84
N LYS A 160 1.40 -16.86 -4.48
CA LYS A 160 2.61 -17.36 -3.82
C LYS A 160 3.85 -17.07 -4.69
N GLY A 161 4.73 -16.18 -4.22
CA GLY A 161 5.96 -15.82 -4.91
C GLY A 161 5.80 -14.87 -6.10
N ARG A 162 4.59 -14.34 -6.36
CA ARG A 162 4.32 -13.48 -7.51
C ARG A 162 3.24 -12.46 -7.21
N ALA A 163 3.55 -11.19 -7.39
CA ALA A 163 2.56 -10.13 -7.55
C ALA A 163 2.48 -9.71 -9.02
N ARG A 164 1.30 -9.29 -9.47
CA ARG A 164 1.11 -8.66 -10.80
C ARG A 164 -0.02 -7.65 -10.74
N VAL A 165 0.09 -6.58 -11.53
CA VAL A 165 -1.03 -5.66 -11.74
C VAL A 165 -2.15 -6.39 -12.49
N GLU A 166 -3.37 -6.38 -11.95
CA GLU A 166 -4.60 -6.81 -12.62
C GLU A 166 -5.31 -5.64 -13.31
N TYR A 167 -5.20 -4.44 -12.73
CA TYR A 167 -5.91 -3.26 -13.20
C TYR A 167 -5.21 -1.98 -12.79
N THR A 168 -5.24 -0.98 -13.67
CA THR A 168 -4.76 0.37 -13.40
C THR A 168 -5.85 1.35 -13.81
N TYR A 169 -6.17 2.29 -12.92
CA TYR A 169 -7.01 3.44 -13.21
C TYR A 169 -6.22 4.71 -12.88
N GLY A 170 -5.77 5.42 -13.90
CA GLY A 170 -5.00 6.66 -13.77
C GLY A 170 -5.46 7.66 -14.83
N PRO A 171 -6.56 8.39 -14.60
CA PRO A 171 -6.94 9.52 -15.45
C PRO A 171 -5.94 10.67 -15.30
N ASP A 172 -6.11 11.72 -16.10
CA ASP A 172 -5.33 12.95 -15.96
C ASP A 172 -5.47 13.50 -14.53
N ALA A 173 -4.35 13.92 -13.94
CA ALA A 173 -4.32 14.49 -12.60
C ALA A 173 -5.16 15.78 -12.49
N SER A 174 -5.33 16.51 -13.59
CA SER A 174 -6.21 17.67 -13.68
C SER A 174 -7.68 17.29 -13.56
N ASP A 175 -8.06 16.08 -13.95
CA ASP A 175 -9.45 15.64 -13.97
C ASP A 175 -9.83 15.00 -12.63
N TRP A 176 -8.96 14.12 -12.12
CA TRP A 176 -9.24 13.34 -10.92
C TRP A 176 -7.96 12.86 -10.24
N SER A 177 -7.92 12.93 -8.92
CA SER A 177 -6.82 12.40 -8.10
C SER A 177 -7.33 11.63 -6.88
N PRO A 178 -6.78 10.43 -6.59
CA PRO A 178 -7.17 9.65 -5.43
C PRO A 178 -6.62 10.27 -4.14
N VAL A 179 -7.43 10.25 -3.07
CA VAL A 179 -7.04 10.74 -1.74
C VAL A 179 -6.85 9.59 -0.77
N ASP A 180 -7.70 8.57 -0.86
CA ASP A 180 -7.66 7.40 0.01
C ASP A 180 -8.29 6.20 -0.70
N VAL A 181 -7.86 5.00 -0.34
CA VAL A 181 -8.40 3.73 -0.86
C VAL A 181 -8.69 2.77 0.28
N ARG A 182 -9.83 2.09 0.19
CA ARG A 182 -10.23 1.06 1.16
C ARG A 182 -10.97 -0.07 0.51
N TRP A 183 -10.63 -1.30 0.90
CA TRP A 183 -11.43 -2.46 0.54
C TRP A 183 -12.77 -2.42 1.29
N SER A 184 -13.86 -2.60 0.56
CA SER A 184 -15.21 -2.82 1.13
C SER A 184 -15.66 -4.28 1.02
N GLY A 185 -14.93 -5.09 0.23
CA GLY A 185 -15.05 -6.53 0.09
C GLY A 185 -13.91 -7.07 -0.77
N PRO A 186 -13.75 -8.40 -0.95
CA PRO A 186 -12.64 -8.98 -1.72
C PRO A 186 -12.63 -8.64 -3.23
N ALA A 187 -13.75 -8.08 -3.72
CA ALA A 187 -13.98 -7.71 -5.12
C ALA A 187 -14.37 -6.23 -5.30
N THR A 188 -14.24 -5.40 -4.25
CA THR A 188 -14.70 -4.00 -4.28
C THR A 188 -13.80 -3.08 -3.46
N VAL A 189 -13.28 -2.05 -4.12
CA VAL A 189 -12.50 -0.97 -3.49
C VAL A 189 -13.29 0.33 -3.57
N LYS A 190 -13.43 1.03 -2.45
CA LYS A 190 -13.89 2.42 -2.42
C LYS A 190 -12.68 3.34 -2.48
N VAL A 191 -12.76 4.37 -3.30
CA VAL A 191 -11.71 5.37 -3.49
C VAL A 191 -12.29 6.74 -3.22
N ALA A 192 -11.81 7.37 -2.15
CA ALA A 192 -12.04 8.80 -1.98
C ALA A 192 -11.18 9.53 -3.02
N GLY A 193 -11.76 10.51 -3.72
CA GLY A 193 -11.05 11.26 -4.75
C GLY A 193 -11.52 12.70 -4.83
N ARG A 194 -10.72 13.53 -5.48
CA ARG A 194 -11.03 14.93 -5.81
C ARG A 194 -11.07 15.12 -7.31
N CYS A 195 -12.09 15.80 -7.80
CA CYS A 195 -12.22 16.18 -9.19
C CYS A 195 -11.74 17.60 -9.37
N ASN A 196 -11.05 17.85 -10.48
CA ASN A 196 -10.41 19.13 -10.75
C ASN A 196 -9.60 19.60 -9.54
N PRO A 197 -8.65 18.79 -9.05
CA PRO A 197 -7.97 19.04 -7.77
C PRO A 197 -7.19 20.36 -7.74
N ASP A 198 -6.85 20.92 -8.90
CA ASP A 198 -6.14 22.19 -9.02
C ASP A 198 -7.05 23.42 -8.88
N LEU A 199 -8.38 23.23 -8.88
CA LEU A 199 -9.31 24.31 -8.63
C LEU A 199 -9.39 24.60 -7.12
N LEU A 200 -9.48 25.88 -6.77
CA LEU A 200 -9.66 26.36 -5.38
C LEU A 200 -10.85 25.67 -4.67
N GLU A 201 -11.85 25.24 -5.45
CA GLU A 201 -13.04 24.52 -4.99
C GLU A 201 -13.08 23.06 -5.49
N ALA A 202 -11.96 22.33 -5.39
CA ALA A 202 -11.90 20.92 -5.73
C ALA A 202 -13.03 20.13 -5.02
N LYS A 203 -13.88 19.46 -5.80
CA LYS A 203 -15.04 18.73 -5.29
C LYS A 203 -14.66 17.30 -4.96
N SER A 204 -15.24 16.75 -3.89
CA SER A 204 -15.20 15.31 -3.66
C SER A 204 -15.93 14.60 -4.80
N CYS A 205 -15.31 13.58 -5.38
CA CYS A 205 -15.92 12.72 -6.38
C CYS A 205 -15.36 11.31 -6.22
N PRO A 206 -15.92 10.54 -5.27
CA PRO A 206 -15.43 9.22 -4.99
C PRO A 206 -15.71 8.27 -6.16
N LYS A 207 -14.85 7.26 -6.27
CA LYS A 207 -14.95 6.19 -7.25
C LYS A 207 -15.01 4.86 -6.53
N ARG A 208 -15.52 3.86 -7.23
CA ARG A 208 -15.50 2.47 -6.77
C ARG A 208 -14.91 1.60 -7.85
N LEU A 209 -13.96 0.74 -7.49
CA LEU A 209 -13.44 -0.30 -8.37
C LEU A 209 -14.17 -1.59 -8.02
N GLU A 210 -14.70 -2.27 -9.03
CA GLU A 210 -15.46 -3.50 -8.88
C GLU A 210 -14.91 -4.59 -9.79
N LEU A 211 -14.77 -5.81 -9.27
CA LEU A 211 -14.44 -6.99 -10.04
C LEU A 211 -15.72 -7.77 -10.35
N LYS A 212 -16.13 -7.77 -11.61
CA LYS A 212 -17.31 -8.50 -12.11
C LYS A 212 -16.89 -9.42 -13.25
N ALA A 213 -17.28 -10.69 -13.17
CA ALA A 213 -16.92 -11.72 -14.15
C ALA A 213 -15.41 -11.77 -14.48
N GLY A 214 -14.54 -11.50 -13.48
CA GLY A 214 -13.09 -11.49 -13.66
C GLY A 214 -12.51 -10.22 -14.27
N ILE A 215 -13.31 -9.19 -14.50
CA ILE A 215 -12.89 -7.91 -15.08
C ILE A 215 -13.08 -6.79 -14.05
N TRP A 216 -12.02 -6.00 -13.85
CA TRP A 216 -12.07 -4.78 -13.04
C TRP A 216 -12.64 -3.62 -13.85
N SER A 217 -13.51 -2.84 -13.23
CA SER A 217 -14.05 -1.60 -13.78
C SER A 217 -14.14 -0.52 -12.72
N VAL A 218 -13.95 0.73 -13.12
CA VAL A 218 -14.24 1.90 -12.30
C VAL A 218 -15.68 2.36 -12.53
N VAL A 219 -16.37 2.71 -11.45
CA VAL A 219 -17.69 3.36 -11.47
C VAL A 219 -17.67 4.58 -10.53
N ASN A 220 -18.60 5.51 -10.73
CA ASN A 220 -18.81 6.58 -9.76
C ASN A 220 -19.41 5.98 -8.48
N ASP A 221 -18.94 6.43 -7.32
CA ASP A 221 -19.51 6.09 -6.01
C ASP A 221 -20.30 7.33 -5.58
N ASP A 222 -21.62 7.32 -5.77
CA ASP A 222 -22.52 8.42 -5.38
C ASP A 222 -22.72 8.49 -3.86
#